data_AF-A0A9P9DP93-F1
#
_entry.id   AF-A0A9P9DP93-F1
#
_cell.length_a   1.000
_cell.length_b   1.000
_cell.length_c   1.000
_cell.angle_alpha   90.00
_cell.angle_beta   90.00
_cell.angle_gamma   90.00
#
_symmetry.space_group_name_H-M   'P 1'
#
loop_
_entity.id
_entity.type
_entity.pdbx_description
1 polymer ?
#
loop_
_entity_poly.entity_id
_entity_poly.type
_entity_poly.pdbx_seq_one_letter_code
_entity_poly.pdbx_strand_id
1 'polypeptide(L)'
;MTEIDDTHISVRFRHGIHTIFLFVDALAPFSAITAELLETLQERYPRGLTTSIAPPKTTSIPEESGAVVAYGVLTVPNDPSRGWKKLKANSAGSTPTKLGLKNNSLVAFAFVEDEDDEPVFEVEWPREDDEIYEQ
;
A
#
# COMPACT_ATOMS: atom_id res chain seq x y z
N MET A 1 12.94 -7.47 -24.88
CA MET A 1 12.81 -8.42 -23.78
C MET A 1 13.55 -7.82 -22.62
N THR A 2 12.84 -7.24 -21.66
CA THR A 2 13.42 -6.73 -20.41
C THR A 2 13.97 -7.93 -19.66
N GLU A 3 15.30 -7.99 -19.48
CA GLU A 3 15.90 -8.86 -18.48
C GLU A 3 15.16 -8.62 -17.18
N ILE A 4 14.53 -9.66 -16.63
CA ILE A 4 14.02 -9.62 -15.27
C ILE A 4 15.28 -9.64 -14.41
N ASP A 5 15.83 -8.46 -14.18
CA ASP A 5 16.99 -8.27 -13.32
C ASP A 5 16.58 -8.69 -11.90
N ASP A 6 17.44 -9.44 -11.21
CA ASP A 6 17.21 -10.05 -9.88
C ASP A 6 16.94 -9.00 -8.78
N THR A 7 16.94 -7.72 -9.15
CA THR A 7 16.66 -6.55 -8.33
C THR A 7 15.17 -6.20 -8.18
N HIS A 8 14.26 -6.82 -8.93
CA HIS A 8 12.83 -6.55 -8.78
C HIS A 8 12.19 -7.38 -7.67
N ILE A 9 11.33 -6.75 -6.87
CA ILE A 9 10.56 -7.41 -5.81
C ILE A 9 9.06 -7.19 -6.02
N SER A 10 8.26 -8.20 -5.70
CA SER A 10 6.81 -8.05 -5.61
C SER A 10 6.44 -7.39 -4.30
N VAL A 11 5.67 -6.30 -4.32
CA VAL A 11 5.15 -5.63 -3.12
C VAL A 11 3.63 -5.63 -3.14
N ARG A 12 3.03 -5.92 -1.98
CA ARG A 12 1.57 -5.97 -1.77
C ARG A 12 1.13 -4.72 -1.05
N PHE A 13 0.61 -3.75 -1.80
CA PHE A 13 0.04 -2.51 -1.27
C PHE A 13 -1.40 -2.75 -0.82
N ARG A 14 -1.73 -2.45 0.43
CA ARG A 14 -3.10 -2.62 0.97
C ARG A 14 -3.71 -1.29 1.40
N HIS A 15 -4.99 -1.13 1.05
CA HIS A 15 -5.85 -0.05 1.52
C HIS A 15 -7.29 -0.55 1.52
N GLY A 16 -7.93 -0.50 2.69
CA GLY A 16 -9.22 -1.14 2.93
C GLY A 16 -9.18 -2.62 2.58
N ILE A 17 -10.13 -3.06 1.77
CA ILE A 17 -10.21 -4.44 1.25
C ILE A 17 -9.24 -4.72 0.09
N HIS A 18 -8.67 -3.68 -0.53
CA HIS A 18 -7.87 -3.83 -1.76
C HIS A 18 -6.45 -4.31 -1.45
N THR A 19 -5.95 -5.17 -2.32
CA THR A 19 -4.53 -5.54 -2.36
C THR A 19 -4.03 -5.35 -3.79
N ILE A 20 -3.16 -4.37 -3.97
CA ILE A 20 -2.54 -4.03 -5.24
C ILE A 20 -1.14 -4.64 -5.26
N PHE A 21 -0.87 -5.44 -6.29
CA PHE A 21 0.43 -6.08 -6.48
C PHE A 21 1.22 -5.27 -7.51
N LEU A 22 2.35 -4.71 -7.09
CA LEU A 22 3.30 -4.04 -7.99
C LEU A 22 4.62 -4.79 -7.99
N PHE A 23 5.23 -4.88 -9.16
CA PHE A 23 6.57 -5.42 -9.34
C PHE A 23 7.53 -4.24 -9.48
N VAL A 24 8.31 -3.98 -8.44
CA VAL A 24 9.08 -2.73 -8.31
C VAL A 24 10.56 -3.02 -8.29
N ASP A 25 11.35 -2.12 -8.86
CA ASP A 25 12.82 -2.13 -8.71
C ASP A 25 13.18 -1.81 -7.25
N ALA A 26 13.88 -2.73 -6.58
CA ALA A 26 14.22 -2.59 -5.17
C ALA A 26 15.29 -1.52 -4.86
N LEU A 27 15.93 -1.00 -5.91
CA LEU A 27 16.95 0.06 -5.86
C LEU A 27 16.46 1.40 -6.42
N ALA A 28 15.32 1.43 -7.13
CA ALA A 28 14.73 2.67 -7.59
C ALA A 28 14.29 3.58 -6.43
N PRO A 29 14.24 4.90 -6.66
CA PRO A 29 13.65 5.83 -5.70
C PRO A 29 12.20 5.46 -5.39
N PHE A 30 11.82 5.50 -4.12
CA PHE A 30 10.46 5.14 -3.71
C PHE A 30 9.38 6.03 -4.36
N SER A 31 9.73 7.27 -4.72
CA SER A 31 8.85 8.17 -5.47
C SER A 31 8.41 7.61 -6.82
N ALA A 32 9.24 6.81 -7.49
CA ALA A 32 8.85 6.15 -8.73
C ALA A 32 7.74 5.12 -8.49
N ILE A 33 7.84 4.39 -7.38
CA ILE A 33 6.84 3.40 -6.95
C ILE A 33 5.53 4.09 -6.56
N THR A 34 5.62 5.25 -5.91
CA THR A 34 4.45 6.09 -5.61
C THR A 34 3.74 6.54 -6.88
N ALA A 35 4.47 6.98 -7.90
CA ALA A 35 3.89 7.35 -9.19
C ALA A 35 3.20 6.16 -9.87
N GLU A 36 3.87 5.00 -9.97
CA GLU A 36 3.28 3.78 -10.55
C GLU A 36 2.03 3.31 -9.79
N LEU A 37 2.03 3.43 -8.46
CA LEU A 37 0.86 3.13 -7.64
C LEU A 37 -0.29 4.08 -7.96
N LEU A 38 -0.06 5.39 -7.99
CA LEU A 38 -1.11 6.38 -8.28
C LEU A 38 -1.69 6.20 -9.68
N GLU A 39 -0.84 6.00 -10.69
CA GLU A 39 -1.27 5.73 -12.07
C GLU A 39 -2.16 4.47 -12.13
N THR A 40 -1.70 3.37 -11.52
CA THR A 40 -2.47 2.11 -11.45
C THR A 40 -3.83 2.32 -10.76
N LEU A 41 -3.84 3.10 -9.68
CA LEU A 41 -5.06 3.36 -8.92
C LEU A 41 -6.05 4.21 -9.72
N GLN A 42 -5.58 5.27 -10.39
CA GLN A 42 -6.42 6.14 -11.20
C GLN A 42 -6.99 5.42 -12.42
N GLU A 43 -6.20 4.58 -13.09
CA GLU A 43 -6.64 3.80 -14.26
C GLU A 43 -7.73 2.79 -13.87
N ARG A 44 -7.51 2.03 -12.79
CA ARG A 44 -8.38 0.90 -12.42
C ARG A 44 -9.56 1.29 -11.53
N TYR A 45 -9.41 2.36 -10.76
CA TYR A 45 -10.41 2.81 -9.79
C TYR A 45 -10.77 4.28 -10.00
N PRO A 46 -11.28 4.67 -11.17
CA PRO A 46 -11.60 6.07 -11.48
C PRO A 46 -12.69 6.69 -10.59
N ARG A 47 -13.41 5.87 -9.81
CA ARG A 47 -14.42 6.31 -8.83
C ARG A 47 -13.92 6.26 -7.38
N GLY A 48 -12.63 6.02 -7.17
CA GLY A 48 -12.03 5.81 -5.85
C GLY A 48 -11.98 4.33 -5.44
N LEU A 49 -11.27 4.07 -4.34
CA LEU A 49 -11.09 2.76 -3.74
C LEU A 49 -12.19 2.47 -2.73
N THR A 50 -12.93 1.38 -2.88
CA THR A 50 -13.84 0.90 -1.83
C THR A 50 -13.01 0.46 -0.61
N THR A 51 -13.10 1.19 0.48
CA THR A 51 -12.28 1.00 1.68
C THR A 51 -12.93 0.01 2.65
N SER A 52 -14.25 0.04 2.76
CA SER A 52 -15.03 -0.88 3.60
C SER A 52 -16.34 -1.25 2.91
N ILE A 53 -16.79 -2.47 3.12
CA ILE A 53 -18.06 -2.99 2.56
C ILE A 53 -19.23 -2.67 3.51
N ALA A 54 -19.00 -2.71 4.83
CA ALA A 54 -20.03 -2.50 5.84
C ALA A 54 -19.44 -1.83 7.11
N PRO A 55 -19.65 -0.51 7.30
CA PRO A 55 -20.40 0.40 6.45
C PRO A 55 -19.67 0.72 5.13
N PRO A 56 -20.40 0.96 4.01
CA PRO A 56 -19.77 1.34 2.75
C PRO A 56 -18.95 2.62 2.91
N LYS A 57 -17.65 2.55 2.62
CA LYS A 57 -16.73 3.69 2.61
C LYS A 57 -15.91 3.64 1.33
N THR A 58 -15.74 4.78 0.67
CA THR A 58 -14.89 4.93 -0.51
C THR A 58 -13.87 6.03 -0.28
N THR A 59 -12.60 5.73 -0.48
CA THR A 59 -11.51 6.70 -0.48
C THR A 59 -11.31 7.25 -1.89
N SER A 60 -11.39 8.57 -2.06
CA SER A 60 -11.07 9.22 -3.33
C SER A 60 -9.57 9.15 -3.60
N ILE A 61 -9.20 8.88 -4.84
CA ILE A 61 -7.78 8.88 -5.25
C ILE A 61 -7.42 10.30 -5.69
N PRO A 62 -6.43 10.95 -5.06
CA PRO A 62 -5.98 12.28 -5.44
C PRO A 62 -5.33 12.29 -6.83
N GLU A 63 -5.39 13.43 -7.50
CA GLU A 63 -4.64 13.67 -8.73
C GLU A 63 -3.12 13.71 -8.44
N GLU A 64 -2.30 13.26 -9.38
CA GLU A 64 -0.87 13.00 -9.17
C GLU A 64 -0.11 14.24 -8.66
N SER A 65 -0.45 15.44 -9.15
CA SER A 65 0.29 16.68 -8.88
C SER A 65 0.18 17.23 -7.45
N GLY A 66 -0.53 16.55 -6.54
CA GLY A 66 -0.65 16.95 -5.12
C GLY A 66 -0.90 15.80 -4.16
N ALA A 67 -0.71 14.55 -4.58
CA ALA A 67 -0.97 13.38 -3.75
C ALA A 67 0.17 13.13 -2.76
N VAL A 68 -0.09 13.31 -1.47
CA VAL A 68 0.83 12.84 -0.42
C VAL A 68 0.39 11.45 0.04
N VAL A 69 1.25 10.46 -0.15
CA VAL A 69 0.99 9.07 0.24
C VAL A 69 1.88 8.68 1.40
N ALA A 70 1.27 8.29 2.51
CA ALA A 70 1.96 7.69 3.63
C ALA A 70 1.96 6.16 3.50
N TYR A 71 3.04 5.53 3.94
CA TYR A 71 3.23 4.08 3.86
C TYR A 71 3.53 3.49 5.22
N GLY A 72 3.03 2.29 5.48
CA GLY A 72 3.17 1.60 6.75
C GLY A 72 3.49 0.12 6.57
N VAL A 73 4.31 -0.44 7.44
CA VAL A 73 4.51 -1.89 7.55
C VAL A 73 4.04 -2.36 8.93
N LEU A 74 3.65 -3.62 9.05
CA LEU A 74 3.27 -4.17 10.35
C LEU A 74 4.44 -4.07 11.34
N THR A 75 4.16 -3.60 12.55
CA THR A 75 5.16 -3.54 13.62
C THR A 75 5.67 -4.93 13.98
N VAL A 76 4.76 -5.90 14.02
CA VAL A 76 5.08 -7.33 14.19
C VAL A 76 4.68 -8.05 12.90
N PRO A 77 5.62 -8.75 12.23
CA PRO A 77 5.31 -9.49 11.00
C PRO A 77 4.13 -10.43 11.21
N ASN A 78 3.16 -10.38 10.28
CA ASN A 78 1.95 -11.21 10.28
C ASN A 78 0.96 -10.96 11.43
N ASP A 79 1.17 -9.97 12.30
CA ASP A 79 0.24 -9.62 13.37
C ASP A 79 -0.31 -8.19 13.22
N PRO A 80 -1.49 -8.03 12.58
CA PRO A 80 -2.11 -6.72 12.40
C PRO A 80 -2.62 -6.07 13.67
N SER A 81 -2.78 -6.82 14.77
CA SER A 81 -3.26 -6.27 16.05
C SER A 81 -2.23 -5.36 16.72
N ARG A 82 -0.96 -5.46 16.31
CA ARG A 82 0.18 -4.70 16.86
C ARG A 82 0.41 -3.37 16.17
N GLY A 83 -0.49 -3.00 15.25
CA GLY A 83 -0.47 -1.74 14.54
C GLY A 83 0.65 -1.64 13.49
N TRP A 84 0.83 -0.41 13.01
CA TRP A 84 1.67 -0.09 11.87
C TRP A 84 2.84 0.80 12.25
N LYS A 85 3.98 0.60 11.58
CA LYS A 85 5.13 1.47 11.62
C LYS A 85 5.20 2.26 10.31
N LYS A 86 5.10 3.60 10.40
CA LYS A 86 5.24 4.51 9.26
C LYS A 86 6.64 4.37 8.63
N LEU A 87 6.69 4.23 7.31
CA LEU A 87 7.91 4.23 6.51
C LEU A 87 8.30 5.66 6.14
N LYS A 88 9.60 5.93 6.07
CA LYS A 88 10.14 7.20 5.58
C LYS A 88 10.29 7.19 4.05
N ALA A 89 9.20 6.83 3.36
CA ALA A 89 9.16 6.62 1.91
C ALA A 89 9.54 7.88 1.12
N ASN A 90 9.11 9.05 1.57
CA ASN A 90 9.32 10.30 0.87
C ASN A 90 10.68 10.97 1.17
N SER A 91 11.47 10.40 2.07
CA SER A 91 12.82 10.92 2.34
C SER A 91 13.72 10.75 1.11
N ALA A 92 14.56 11.76 0.85
CA ALA A 92 15.50 11.73 -0.27
C ALA A 92 16.39 10.49 -0.24
N GLY A 93 16.44 9.76 -1.36
CA GLY A 93 17.26 8.55 -1.51
C GLY A 93 16.70 7.30 -0.82
N SER A 94 15.44 7.32 -0.37
CA SER A 94 14.70 6.14 0.06
C SER A 94 14.47 5.18 -1.12
N THR A 95 14.75 3.90 -0.89
CA THR A 95 14.51 2.80 -1.82
C THR A 95 13.80 1.67 -1.06
N PRO A 96 13.08 0.75 -1.73
CA PRO A 96 12.44 -0.38 -1.05
C PRO A 96 13.38 -1.14 -0.12
N THR A 97 14.60 -1.43 -0.58
CA THR A 97 15.60 -2.16 0.20
C THR A 97 16.05 -1.39 1.43
N LYS A 98 16.29 -0.07 1.32
CA LYS A 98 16.64 0.79 2.47
C LYS A 98 15.52 0.91 3.49
N LEU A 99 14.27 0.78 3.05
CA LEU A 99 13.08 0.75 3.91
C LEU A 99 12.81 -0.65 4.49
N GLY A 100 13.65 -1.64 4.19
CA GLY A 100 13.54 -3.01 4.70
C GLY A 100 12.48 -3.85 3.98
N LEU A 101 11.99 -3.42 2.83
CA LEU A 101 11.08 -4.20 2.02
C LEU A 101 11.82 -5.36 1.34
N LYS A 102 11.14 -6.51 1.29
CA LYS A 102 11.60 -7.75 0.68
C LYS A 102 10.55 -8.22 -0.32
N ASN A 103 10.88 -9.25 -1.09
CA ASN A 103 9.90 -9.89 -1.95
C ASN A 103 8.66 -10.33 -1.15
N ASN A 104 7.49 -10.01 -1.68
CA ASN A 104 6.15 -10.17 -1.08
C ASN A 104 5.89 -9.37 0.21
N SER A 105 6.68 -8.33 0.50
CA SER A 105 6.39 -7.39 1.60
C SER A 105 4.98 -6.83 1.49
N LEU A 106 4.30 -6.77 2.64
CA LEU A 106 2.98 -6.16 2.77
C LEU A 106 3.17 -4.73 3.29
N VAL A 107 2.62 -3.77 2.55
CA VAL A 107 2.72 -2.34 2.84
C VAL A 107 1.32 -1.75 2.83
N ALA A 108 0.89 -1.15 3.93
CA ALA A 108 -0.31 -0.32 3.93
C ALA A 108 0.00 1.05 3.33
N PHE A 109 -0.99 1.67 2.68
CA PHE A 109 -0.88 3.07 2.26
C PHE A 109 -2.13 3.87 2.63
N ALA A 110 -1.94 5.17 2.82
CA ALA A 110 -3.01 6.12 3.09
C ALA A 110 -2.70 7.44 2.39
N PHE A 111 -3.73 8.13 1.91
CA PHE A 111 -3.62 9.50 1.41
C PHE A 111 -3.70 10.46 2.60
N VAL A 112 -2.77 11.40 2.68
CA VAL A 112 -2.67 12.40 3.74
C VAL A 112 -2.57 13.79 3.12
N GLU A 113 -2.79 14.84 3.92
CA GLU A 113 -2.68 16.22 3.46
C GLU A 113 -1.22 16.69 3.50
N ASP A 114 -0.48 16.28 4.55
CA ASP A 114 0.93 16.60 4.73
C ASP A 114 1.78 15.35 5.03
N GLU A 115 3.07 15.42 4.69
CA GLU A 115 4.01 14.32 4.92
C GLU A 115 4.25 14.04 6.41
N ASP A 116 4.10 15.06 7.26
CA ASP A 116 4.28 14.98 8.70
C ASP A 116 3.05 14.46 9.44
N ASP A 117 1.89 14.34 8.79
CA ASP A 117 0.67 13.82 9.39
C ASP A 117 0.85 12.39 9.90
N GLU A 118 0.15 12.06 10.99
CA GLU A 118 0.11 10.69 11.51
C GLU A 118 -0.95 9.88 10.72
N PRO A 119 -0.54 8.96 9.83
CA PRO A 119 -1.46 8.29 8.93
C PRO A 119 -2.26 7.22 9.67
N VAL A 120 -3.55 7.13 9.35
CA VAL A 120 -4.38 5.99 9.74
C VAL A 120 -4.39 4.97 8.62
N PHE A 121 -3.70 3.86 8.81
CA PHE A 121 -3.66 2.76 7.85
C PHE A 121 -4.88 1.85 8.01
N GLU A 122 -5.93 2.16 7.25
CA GLU A 122 -7.13 1.33 7.15
C GLU A 122 -6.82 0.12 6.26
N VAL A 123 -6.69 -1.07 6.84
CA VAL A 123 -6.54 -2.33 6.11
C VAL A 123 -7.52 -3.33 6.67
N GLU A 124 -8.42 -3.82 5.82
CA GLU A 124 -9.34 -4.89 6.16
C GLU A 124 -8.69 -6.24 5.86
N TRP A 125 -8.70 -7.10 6.87
CA TRP A 125 -8.26 -8.47 6.72
C TRP A 125 -9.47 -9.32 6.38
N PRO A 126 -9.36 -10.21 5.38
CA PRO A 126 -10.40 -11.18 5.13
C PRO A 126 -10.62 -11.94 6.43
N ARG A 127 -11.86 -11.91 6.92
CA ARG A 127 -12.31 -12.80 7.97
C ARG A 127 -12.80 -14.05 7.27
N GLU A 128 -12.48 -15.21 7.83
CA GLU A 128 -13.26 -16.40 7.50
C GLU A 128 -14.69 -16.07 7.94
N ASP A 129 -15.64 -16.05 7.01
CA ASP A 129 -17.05 -16.06 7.40
C ASP A 129 -17.27 -17.38 8.13
N ASP A 130 -17.25 -17.36 9.47
CA ASP A 130 -17.58 -18.49 10.34
C ASP A 130 -19.06 -18.95 10.18
N GLU A 131 -19.79 -18.47 9.17
CA GLU A 131 -21.22 -18.72 8.91
C GLU A 131 -21.49 -19.56 7.65
N ILE A 132 -20.68 -20.59 7.37
CA ILE A 132 -21.07 -21.64 6.40
C ILE A 132 -20.79 -23.06 6.95
N TYR A 133 -21.25 -23.35 8.17
CA TYR A 133 -21.43 -24.74 8.65
C TYR A 133 -22.68 -24.91 9.52
N GLU A 134 -23.84 -24.46 9.03
CA GLU A 134 -25.12 -24.98 9.51
C GLU A 134 -26.07 -25.25 8.33
N GLN A 135 -25.88 -26.41 7.69
CA GLN A 135 -26.93 -27.41 7.43
C GLN A 135 -26.37 -28.66 6.73
#